data_AF-J9CRR4-F1
#
_entry.id   AF-J9CRR4-F1
#
_cell.length_a   1.000
_cell.length_b   1.000
_cell.length_c   1.000
_cell.angle_alpha   90.00
_cell.angle_beta   90.00
_cell.angle_gamma   90.00
#
_symmetry.space_group_name_H-M   'P 1'
#
loop_
_entity.id
_entity.type
_entity.pdbx_description
1 polymer ?
#
loop_
_entity_poly.entity_id
_entity_poly.type
_entity_poly.pdbx_seq_one_letter_code
_entity_poly.pdbx_strand_id
1 'polypeptide(L)'
;MFRYILLCCLLIGGLLSPATAQTNKKIRSLQREQSSLKKDIANQEQLLKSTKKDVNTQLANLQVLGAQIEGQQKYVNGIHTEIKTLSSDINQLEKQLAALEHDLTDCKRKYQHAVTYMFRNHMRFSQWQFILSAHSFRQMYRRMRYVTEFSRYQQAQGRIIQKKEAVIEAKRQQLLSAKAEKDRLYTEGKEQTAKLEGQQKERQQVVDELNKKQKQLNASLNKQRKNTLNSMLVLTS
;
A
#
# COMPACT_ATOMS: atom_id res chain seq x y z
N MET A 1 57.93 100.65 45.95
CA MET A 1 57.64 100.25 44.56
C MET A 1 58.02 98.78 44.40
N PHE A 2 57.16 97.97 43.79
CA PHE A 2 57.31 96.52 43.54
C PHE A 2 56.99 95.54 44.68
N ARG A 3 55.92 95.74 45.46
CA ARG A 3 54.70 94.89 45.39
C ARG A 3 54.36 94.45 43.95
N TYR A 4 53.95 93.19 43.74
CA TYR A 4 53.35 92.62 42.48
C TYR A 4 54.20 91.78 41.49
N ILE A 5 55.37 91.22 41.84
CA ILE A 5 56.05 90.21 40.98
C ILE A 5 56.34 88.88 41.73
N LEU A 6 55.57 88.58 42.78
CA LEU A 6 55.64 87.27 43.47
C LEU A 6 54.26 86.64 43.64
N LEU A 7 53.31 87.08 42.81
CA LEU A 7 51.89 86.67 42.85
C LEU A 7 51.42 86.01 41.53
N CYS A 8 52.33 85.61 40.63
CA CYS A 8 51.98 85.10 39.30
C CYS A 8 52.60 83.73 38.93
N CYS A 9 53.30 83.05 39.85
CA CYS A 9 53.95 81.76 39.55
C CYS A 9 53.54 80.59 40.46
N LEU A 10 52.51 80.74 41.29
CA LEU A 10 51.99 79.68 42.17
C LEU A 10 50.51 79.42 41.90
N LEU A 11 50.14 79.39 40.62
CA LEU A 11 48.79 79.11 40.12
C LEU A 11 48.73 77.88 39.18
N ILE A 12 49.76 77.03 39.17
CA ILE A 12 49.88 75.88 38.24
C ILE A 12 50.09 74.53 38.98
N GLY A 13 50.06 74.52 40.31
CA GLY A 13 50.31 73.31 41.10
C GLY A 13 49.04 72.73 41.73
N GLY A 14 48.42 71.75 41.08
CA GLY A 14 47.72 70.68 41.80
C GLY A 14 46.19 70.68 41.79
N LEU A 15 45.57 70.55 40.61
CA LEU A 15 44.28 69.86 40.48
C LEU A 15 44.50 68.57 39.66
N LEU A 16 45.08 67.55 40.29
CA LEU A 16 45.00 66.18 39.78
C LEU A 16 43.74 65.53 40.37
N SER A 17 42.64 65.60 39.63
CA SER A 17 41.48 64.74 39.86
C SER A 17 41.81 63.31 39.46
N PRO A 18 41.59 62.28 40.31
CA PRO A 18 41.63 60.89 39.88
C PRO A 18 40.30 60.53 39.18
N ALA A 19 40.17 60.92 37.92
CA ALA A 19 39.03 60.54 37.07
C ALA A 19 39.39 59.33 36.17
N THR A 20 39.65 58.16 36.76
CA THR A 20 39.97 56.93 35.99
C THR A 20 39.20 55.67 36.43
N ALA A 21 38.18 55.80 37.29
CA ALA A 21 37.42 54.65 37.79
C ALA A 21 36.16 54.27 36.96
N GLN A 22 35.67 55.11 36.06
CA GLN A 22 34.48 54.81 35.25
C GLN A 22 34.77 54.03 33.96
N THR A 23 35.98 54.14 33.41
CA THR A 23 36.34 53.54 32.10
C THR A 23 36.59 52.02 32.20
N ASN A 24 37.09 51.52 33.34
CA ASN A 24 37.42 50.10 33.51
C ASN A 24 36.18 49.19 33.62
N LYS A 25 35.09 49.65 34.25
CA LYS A 25 33.83 48.89 34.34
C LYS A 25 33.14 48.73 32.98
N LYS A 26 33.16 49.79 32.16
CA LYS A 26 32.52 49.81 30.82
C LYS A 26 33.29 48.97 29.79
N ILE A 27 34.62 48.97 29.86
CA ILE A 27 35.47 48.10 29.02
C ILE A 27 35.31 46.63 29.42
N ARG A 28 35.28 46.32 30.72
CA ARG A 28 35.03 44.95 31.20
C ARG A 28 33.64 44.44 30.87
N SER A 29 32.60 45.29 30.90
CA SER A 29 31.26 44.90 30.46
C SER A 29 31.21 44.64 28.97
N LEU A 30 31.84 45.49 28.14
CA LEU A 30 31.96 45.29 26.70
C LEU A 30 32.75 44.03 26.33
N GLN A 31 33.85 43.72 27.04
CA GLN A 31 34.60 42.48 26.83
C GLN A 31 33.80 41.23 27.23
N ARG A 32 33.03 41.30 28.32
CA ARG A 32 32.11 40.22 28.72
C ARG A 32 31.01 40.02 27.68
N GLU A 33 30.46 41.12 27.18
CA GLU A 33 29.43 41.13 26.13
C GLU A 33 29.97 40.57 24.80
N GLN A 34 31.21 40.92 24.42
CA GLN A 34 31.89 40.32 23.27
C GLN A 34 32.13 38.82 23.44
N SER A 35 32.57 38.41 24.63
CA SER A 35 32.81 37.01 24.98
C SER A 35 31.51 36.21 24.93
N SER A 36 30.40 36.72 25.50
CA SER A 36 29.10 36.07 25.42
C SER A 36 28.59 36.01 23.98
N LEU A 37 28.72 37.10 23.21
CA LEU A 37 28.30 37.15 21.81
C LEU A 37 29.03 36.09 20.97
N LYS A 38 30.35 35.96 21.14
CA LYS A 38 31.16 34.94 20.44
C LYS A 38 30.72 33.52 20.81
N LYS A 39 30.41 33.28 22.08
CA LYS A 39 29.95 31.98 22.58
C LYS A 39 28.56 31.64 22.01
N ASP A 40 27.67 32.62 21.93
CA ASP A 40 26.34 32.47 21.36
C ASP A 40 26.39 32.19 19.85
N ILE A 41 27.29 32.87 19.12
CA ILE A 41 27.53 32.62 17.69
C ILE A 41 28.03 31.19 17.47
N ALA A 42 29.02 30.72 18.24
CA ALA A 42 29.56 29.37 18.11
C ALA A 42 28.50 28.29 18.39
N ASN A 43 27.70 28.48 19.45
CA ASN A 43 26.58 27.59 19.79
C ASN A 43 25.51 27.58 18.67
N GLN A 44 25.21 28.74 18.09
CA GLN A 44 24.26 28.86 16.98
C GLN A 44 24.78 28.23 15.69
N GLU A 45 26.06 28.37 15.36
CA GLU A 45 26.70 27.73 14.20
C GLU A 45 26.70 26.20 14.33
N GLN A 46 27.01 25.68 15.52
CA GLN A 46 26.95 24.25 15.79
C GLN A 46 25.51 23.71 15.65
N LEU A 47 24.52 24.44 16.18
CA LEU A 47 23.11 24.10 16.02
C LEU A 47 22.68 24.14 14.54
N LEU A 48 23.10 25.16 13.79
CA LEU A 48 22.85 25.26 12.34
C LEU A 48 23.43 24.07 11.57
N LYS A 49 24.64 23.64 11.92
CA LYS A 49 25.31 22.49 11.29
C LYS A 49 24.59 21.19 11.59
N SER A 50 24.16 20.97 12.84
CA SER A 50 23.39 19.77 13.20
C SER A 50 22.02 19.75 12.52
N THR A 51 21.29 20.87 12.51
CA THR A 51 19.99 20.93 11.83
C THR A 51 20.11 20.70 10.32
N LYS A 52 21.15 21.24 9.65
CA LYS A 52 21.40 20.94 8.23
C LYS A 52 21.65 19.45 7.97
N LYS A 53 22.42 18.78 8.83
CA LYS A 53 22.65 17.33 8.73
C LYS A 53 21.36 16.52 8.93
N ASP A 54 20.53 16.92 9.88
CA ASP A 54 19.24 16.28 10.14
C ASP A 54 18.28 16.44 8.95
N VAL A 55 18.21 17.65 8.36
CA VAL A 55 17.41 17.92 7.16
C VAL A 55 17.87 17.05 5.99
N ASN A 56 19.17 16.93 5.74
CA ASN A 56 19.70 16.08 4.68
C ASN A 56 19.34 14.60 4.90
N THR A 57 19.47 14.10 6.13
CA THR A 57 19.07 12.73 6.49
C THR A 57 17.57 12.50 6.27
N GLN A 58 16.72 13.44 6.71
CA GLN A 58 15.27 13.37 6.51
C GLN A 58 14.89 13.43 5.03
N LEU A 59 15.62 14.19 4.21
CA LEU A 59 15.40 14.26 2.76
C LEU A 59 15.76 12.95 2.04
N ALA A 60 16.85 12.30 2.44
CA ALA A 60 17.20 10.96 1.96
C ALA A 60 16.14 9.92 2.36
N ASN A 61 15.67 9.96 3.61
CA ASN A 61 14.58 9.08 4.07
C ASN A 61 13.29 9.30 3.26
N LEU A 62 12.95 10.55 2.90
CA LEU A 62 11.80 10.84 2.04
C LEU A 62 11.93 10.24 0.64
N GLN A 63 13.13 10.20 0.06
CA GLN A 63 13.35 9.57 -1.25
C GLN A 63 13.13 8.06 -1.17
N VAL A 64 13.67 7.41 -0.14
CA VAL A 64 13.48 5.96 0.08
C VAL A 64 12.00 5.64 0.32
N LEU A 65 11.34 6.39 1.21
CA LEU A 65 9.92 6.22 1.50
C LEU A 65 9.05 6.48 0.27
N GLY A 66 9.40 7.46 -0.56
CA GLY A 66 8.75 7.73 -1.84
C GLY A 66 8.84 6.54 -2.80
N ALA A 67 10.03 5.96 -2.96
CA ALA A 67 10.23 4.77 -3.79
C ALA A 67 9.46 3.55 -3.25
N GLN A 68 9.43 3.36 -1.93
CA GLN A 68 8.63 2.32 -1.28
C GLN A 68 7.13 2.50 -1.54
N ILE A 69 6.60 3.71 -1.37
CA ILE A 69 5.19 4.04 -1.65
C ILE A 69 4.85 3.77 -3.12
N GLU A 70 5.72 4.15 -4.05
CA GLU A 70 5.49 3.90 -5.48
C GLU A 70 5.46 2.39 -5.80
N GLY A 71 6.43 1.63 -5.26
CA GLY A 71 6.45 0.17 -5.41
C GLY A 71 5.22 -0.49 -4.81
N GLN A 72 4.81 -0.06 -3.62
CA GLN A 72 3.63 -0.53 -2.93
C GLN A 72 2.34 -0.19 -3.70
N GLN A 73 2.22 1.02 -4.25
CA GLN A 73 1.08 1.42 -5.09
C GLN A 73 0.99 0.56 -6.35
N LYS A 74 2.13 0.29 -7.01
CA LYS A 74 2.18 -0.61 -8.17
C LYS A 74 1.71 -2.03 -7.79
N TYR A 75 2.13 -2.51 -6.63
CA TYR A 75 1.71 -3.82 -6.11
C TYR A 75 0.19 -3.89 -5.87
N VAL A 76 -0.37 -2.90 -5.15
CA VAL A 76 -1.81 -2.81 -4.89
C VAL A 76 -2.61 -2.72 -6.20
N ASN A 77 -2.15 -1.94 -7.17
CA ASN A 77 -2.77 -1.86 -8.50
C ASN A 77 -2.71 -3.19 -9.25
N GLY A 78 -1.61 -3.92 -9.12
CA GLY A 78 -1.44 -5.29 -9.63
C GLY A 78 -2.49 -6.23 -9.06
N ILE A 79 -2.61 -6.28 -7.73
CA ILE A 79 -3.64 -7.09 -7.03
C ILE A 79 -5.04 -6.73 -7.53
N HIS A 80 -5.37 -5.44 -7.64
CA HIS A 80 -6.70 -5.01 -8.11
C HIS A 80 -6.99 -5.49 -9.55
N THR A 81 -5.98 -5.44 -10.41
CA THR A 81 -6.07 -5.92 -11.80
C THR A 81 -6.27 -7.45 -11.85
N GLU A 82 -5.55 -8.18 -11.00
CA GLU A 82 -5.67 -9.63 -10.88
C GLU A 82 -7.05 -10.05 -10.35
N ILE A 83 -7.56 -9.37 -9.32
CA ILE A 83 -8.93 -9.58 -8.81
C ILE A 83 -9.97 -9.36 -9.93
N LYS A 84 -9.81 -8.31 -10.75
CA LYS A 84 -10.72 -8.04 -11.87
C LYS A 84 -10.66 -9.15 -12.93
N THR A 85 -9.46 -9.63 -13.23
CA THR A 85 -9.24 -10.74 -14.18
C THR A 85 -9.87 -12.02 -13.66
N LEU A 86 -9.56 -12.41 -12.42
CA LEU A 86 -10.18 -13.57 -11.75
C LEU A 86 -11.70 -13.47 -11.68
N SER A 87 -12.26 -12.27 -11.46
CA SER A 87 -13.71 -12.08 -11.47
C SER A 87 -14.31 -12.36 -12.85
N SER A 88 -13.63 -11.96 -13.93
CA SER A 88 -14.04 -12.31 -15.30
C SER A 88 -13.96 -13.82 -15.54
N ASP A 89 -12.86 -14.45 -15.10
CA ASP A 89 -12.66 -15.89 -15.27
C ASP A 89 -13.69 -16.71 -14.49
N ILE A 90 -14.01 -16.31 -13.25
CA ILE A 90 -15.08 -16.88 -12.44
C ILE A 90 -16.42 -16.79 -13.17
N ASN A 91 -16.76 -15.62 -13.72
CA ASN A 91 -18.02 -15.45 -14.47
C ASN A 91 -18.06 -16.36 -15.71
N GLN A 92 -16.93 -16.54 -16.40
CA GLN A 92 -16.83 -17.46 -17.53
C GLN A 92 -16.98 -18.91 -17.09
N LEU A 93 -16.33 -19.31 -16.00
CA LEU A 93 -16.44 -20.66 -15.43
C LEU A 93 -17.87 -20.97 -14.98
N GLU A 94 -18.56 -20.01 -14.37
CA GLU A 94 -19.97 -20.17 -13.96
C GLU A 94 -20.89 -20.38 -15.17
N LYS A 95 -20.71 -19.60 -16.24
CA LYS A 95 -21.46 -19.78 -17.50
C LYS A 95 -21.20 -21.15 -18.13
N GLN A 96 -19.93 -21.57 -18.17
CA GLN A 96 -19.56 -22.88 -18.70
C GLN A 96 -20.16 -24.01 -17.86
N LEU A 97 -20.11 -23.89 -16.54
CA LEU A 97 -20.68 -24.86 -15.61
C LEU A 97 -22.19 -24.98 -15.79
N ALA A 98 -22.90 -23.85 -15.86
CA ALA A 98 -24.35 -23.84 -16.10
C ALA A 98 -24.73 -24.52 -17.43
N ALA A 99 -23.96 -24.27 -18.50
CA ALA A 99 -24.17 -24.91 -19.79
C ALA A 99 -23.95 -26.43 -19.72
N LEU A 100 -22.90 -26.89 -19.03
CA LEU A 100 -22.62 -28.30 -18.83
C LEU A 100 -23.71 -28.99 -17.99
N GLU A 101 -24.18 -28.34 -16.93
CA GLU A 101 -25.25 -28.85 -16.07
C GLU A 101 -26.59 -28.95 -16.81
N HIS A 102 -26.90 -27.97 -17.67
CA HIS A 102 -28.07 -28.03 -18.55
C HIS A 102 -27.97 -29.22 -19.51
N ASP A 103 -26.83 -29.40 -20.18
CA ASP A 103 -26.62 -30.51 -21.11
C ASP A 103 -26.64 -31.89 -20.41
N LEU A 104 -26.10 -31.98 -19.18
CA LEU A 104 -26.24 -33.18 -18.35
C LEU A 104 -27.71 -33.46 -18.01
N THR A 105 -28.46 -32.44 -17.62
CA THR A 105 -29.89 -32.56 -17.29
C THR A 105 -30.69 -33.04 -18.49
N ASP A 106 -30.42 -32.49 -19.67
CA ASP A 106 -31.04 -32.92 -20.92
C ASP A 106 -30.69 -34.35 -21.29
N CYS A 107 -29.43 -34.76 -21.10
CA CYS A 107 -28.99 -36.13 -21.32
C CYS A 107 -29.71 -37.10 -20.37
N LYS A 108 -29.75 -36.78 -19.07
CA LYS A 108 -30.47 -37.58 -18.06
C LYS A 108 -31.97 -37.68 -18.36
N ARG A 109 -32.59 -36.57 -18.75
CA ARG A 109 -34.01 -36.52 -19.14
C ARG A 109 -34.30 -37.41 -20.34
N LYS A 110 -33.52 -37.29 -21.43
CA LYS A 110 -33.67 -38.14 -22.62
C LYS A 110 -33.49 -39.62 -22.28
N TYR A 111 -32.48 -39.94 -21.46
CA TYR A 111 -32.25 -41.29 -20.98
C TYR A 111 -33.43 -41.82 -20.15
N GLN A 112 -33.93 -41.03 -19.20
CA GLN A 112 -35.10 -41.36 -18.40
C GLN A 112 -36.32 -41.63 -19.29
N HIS A 113 -36.61 -40.78 -20.27
CA HIS A 113 -37.70 -41.01 -21.22
C HIS A 113 -37.55 -42.33 -21.97
N ALA A 114 -36.35 -42.64 -22.49
CA ALA A 114 -36.09 -43.89 -23.19
C ALA A 114 -36.32 -45.11 -22.29
N VAL A 115 -35.83 -45.06 -21.05
CA VAL A 115 -36.00 -46.12 -20.06
C VAL A 115 -37.46 -46.30 -19.67
N THR A 116 -38.15 -45.22 -19.28
CA THR A 116 -39.57 -45.29 -18.90
C THR A 116 -40.45 -45.78 -20.05
N TYR A 117 -40.18 -45.34 -21.28
CA TYR A 117 -40.91 -45.82 -22.46
C TYR A 117 -40.71 -47.33 -22.68
N MET A 118 -39.49 -47.84 -22.49
CA MET A 118 -39.20 -49.28 -22.56
C MET A 118 -39.92 -50.10 -21.51
N PHE A 119 -39.86 -49.67 -20.25
CA PHE A 119 -40.54 -50.38 -19.17
C PHE A 119 -42.06 -50.37 -19.35
N ARG A 120 -42.66 -49.25 -19.78
CA ARG A 120 -44.12 -49.15 -19.95
C ARG A 120 -44.65 -49.96 -21.12
N ASN A 121 -43.96 -49.97 -22.27
CA ASN A 121 -44.51 -50.54 -23.51
C ASN A 121 -44.01 -51.95 -23.84
N HIS A 122 -42.82 -52.33 -23.36
CA HIS A 122 -42.18 -53.58 -23.80
C HIS A 122 -41.70 -54.47 -22.66
N MET A 123 -41.41 -53.95 -21.46
CA MET A 123 -40.75 -54.73 -20.40
C MET A 123 -41.40 -54.53 -19.01
N ARG A 124 -42.74 -54.60 -18.94
CA ARG A 124 -43.48 -54.38 -17.68
C ARG A 124 -43.17 -55.40 -16.56
N PHE A 125 -42.81 -56.63 -16.91
CA PHE A 125 -42.60 -57.72 -15.95
C PHE A 125 -41.15 -58.22 -15.93
N SER A 126 -40.59 -58.63 -17.08
CA SER A 126 -39.16 -58.94 -17.24
C SER A 126 -38.76 -58.97 -18.71
N GLN A 127 -37.44 -58.85 -18.97
CA GLN A 127 -36.89 -58.96 -20.32
C GLN A 127 -37.15 -60.33 -20.95
N TRP A 128 -37.00 -61.40 -20.16
CA TRP A 128 -37.27 -62.77 -20.61
C TRP A 128 -38.74 -62.99 -20.91
N GLN A 129 -39.65 -62.48 -20.07
CA GLN A 129 -41.09 -62.57 -20.33
C GLN A 129 -41.48 -61.85 -21.63
N PHE A 130 -40.86 -60.70 -21.92
CA PHE A 130 -41.08 -59.99 -23.19
C PHE A 130 -40.62 -60.82 -24.39
N ILE A 131 -39.45 -61.45 -24.33
CA ILE A 131 -38.93 -62.24 -25.45
C ILE A 131 -39.76 -63.52 -25.64
N LEU A 132 -40.06 -64.24 -24.56
CA LEU A 132 -40.72 -65.55 -24.58
C LEU A 132 -42.23 -65.48 -24.88
N SER A 133 -42.87 -64.33 -24.64
CA SER A 133 -44.28 -64.09 -25.01
C SER A 133 -44.49 -63.78 -26.52
N ALA A 134 -43.58 -64.22 -27.38
CA ALA A 134 -43.68 -64.02 -28.82
C ALA A 134 -44.51 -65.12 -29.49
N HIS A 135 -45.36 -64.76 -30.46
CA HIS A 135 -46.25 -65.67 -31.19
C HIS A 135 -45.54 -66.49 -32.28
N SER A 136 -44.28 -66.15 -32.59
CA SER A 136 -43.46 -66.85 -33.58
C SER A 136 -41.98 -66.64 -33.31
N PHE A 137 -41.15 -67.56 -33.81
CA PHE A 137 -39.70 -67.46 -33.73
C PHE A 137 -39.16 -66.15 -34.36
N ARG A 138 -39.73 -65.72 -35.48
CA ARG A 138 -39.37 -64.44 -36.13
C ARG A 138 -39.64 -63.25 -35.21
N GLN A 139 -40.77 -63.25 -34.50
CA GLN A 139 -41.09 -62.20 -33.52
C GLN A 139 -40.15 -62.25 -32.31
N MET A 140 -39.84 -63.45 -31.82
CA MET A 140 -38.90 -63.66 -30.71
C MET A 140 -37.51 -63.12 -31.03
N TYR A 141 -36.96 -63.45 -32.21
CA TYR A 141 -35.67 -62.94 -32.67
C TYR A 141 -35.63 -61.41 -32.75
N ARG A 142 -36.69 -60.77 -33.27
CA ARG A 142 -36.80 -59.31 -33.30
C ARG A 142 -36.81 -58.70 -31.90
N ARG A 143 -37.57 -59.28 -30.96
CA ARG A 143 -37.64 -58.83 -29.56
C ARG A 143 -36.30 -58.99 -28.86
N MET A 144 -35.59 -60.10 -29.09
CA MET A 144 -34.27 -60.33 -28.52
C MET A 144 -33.24 -59.32 -29.02
N ARG A 145 -33.16 -59.09 -30.33
CA ARG A 145 -32.33 -58.02 -30.90
C ARG A 145 -32.65 -56.66 -30.29
N TYR A 146 -33.93 -56.34 -30.15
CA TYR A 146 -34.37 -55.08 -29.56
C TYR A 146 -33.89 -54.90 -28.12
N VAL A 147 -34.01 -55.95 -27.29
CA VAL A 147 -33.49 -55.95 -25.90
C VAL A 147 -31.98 -55.74 -25.88
N THR A 148 -31.24 -56.44 -26.76
CA THR A 148 -29.78 -56.29 -26.85
C THR A 148 -29.37 -54.87 -27.24
N GLU A 149 -29.99 -54.29 -28.27
CA GLU A 149 -29.69 -52.92 -28.70
C GLU A 149 -30.06 -51.90 -27.62
N PHE A 150 -31.17 -52.09 -26.91
CA PHE A 150 -31.52 -51.21 -25.80
C PHE A 150 -30.53 -51.32 -24.63
N SER A 151 -30.07 -52.52 -24.27
CA SER A 151 -29.04 -52.70 -23.25
C SER A 151 -27.71 -52.02 -23.63
N ARG A 152 -27.30 -52.13 -24.90
CA ARG A 152 -26.13 -51.40 -25.44
C ARG A 152 -26.30 -49.89 -25.33
N TYR A 153 -27.48 -49.38 -25.69
CA TYR A 153 -27.83 -47.97 -25.53
C TYR A 153 -27.75 -47.52 -24.06
N GLN A 154 -28.30 -48.30 -23.11
CA GLN A 154 -28.24 -47.97 -21.69
C GLN A 154 -26.81 -47.88 -21.17
N GLN A 155 -25.96 -48.85 -21.53
CA GLN A 155 -24.55 -48.83 -21.16
C GLN A 155 -23.80 -47.63 -21.77
N ALA A 156 -24.08 -47.31 -23.03
CA ALA A 156 -23.47 -46.16 -23.70
C ALA A 156 -23.89 -44.83 -23.06
N GLN A 157 -25.19 -44.65 -22.79
CA GLN A 157 -25.70 -43.45 -22.13
C GLN A 157 -25.20 -43.32 -20.70
N GLY A 158 -25.13 -44.42 -19.94
CA GLY A 158 -24.55 -44.43 -18.60
C GLY A 158 -23.11 -43.92 -18.60
N ARG A 159 -22.28 -44.40 -19.53
CA ARG A 159 -20.90 -43.92 -19.69
C ARG A 159 -20.83 -42.43 -20.09
N ILE A 160 -21.73 -41.95 -20.93
CA ILE A 160 -21.80 -40.54 -21.33
C ILE A 160 -22.15 -39.66 -20.13
N ILE A 161 -23.17 -40.04 -19.36
CA ILE A 161 -23.61 -39.33 -18.16
C ILE A 161 -22.47 -39.26 -17.14
N GLN A 162 -21.82 -40.40 -16.84
CA GLN A 162 -20.68 -40.45 -15.92
C GLN A 162 -19.53 -39.52 -16.36
N LYS A 163 -19.19 -39.52 -17.65
CA LYS A 163 -18.16 -38.61 -18.18
C LYS A 163 -18.55 -37.14 -18.02
N LYS A 164 -19.80 -36.78 -18.31
CA LYS A 164 -20.30 -35.41 -18.13
C LYS A 164 -20.29 -34.98 -16.68
N GLU A 165 -20.71 -35.86 -15.75
CA GLU A 165 -20.66 -35.62 -14.31
C GLU A 165 -19.22 -35.37 -13.83
N ALA A 166 -18.25 -36.19 -14.28
CA ALA A 166 -16.85 -36.00 -13.95
C ALA A 166 -16.30 -34.64 -14.44
N VAL A 167 -16.68 -34.22 -15.64
CA VAL A 167 -16.28 -32.90 -16.19
C VAL A 167 -16.89 -31.75 -15.39
N ILE A 168 -18.17 -31.86 -15.01
CA ILE A 168 -18.86 -30.87 -14.16
C ILE A 168 -18.17 -30.76 -12.81
N GLU A 169 -17.86 -31.89 -12.18
CA GLU A 169 -17.20 -31.89 -10.88
C GLU A 169 -15.80 -31.26 -10.96
N ALA A 170 -15.01 -31.60 -11.98
CA ALA A 170 -13.73 -30.95 -12.22
C ALA A 170 -13.87 -29.42 -12.40
N LYS A 171 -14.91 -28.95 -13.10
CA LYS A 171 -15.18 -27.52 -13.24
C LYS A 171 -15.64 -26.85 -11.96
N ARG A 172 -16.43 -27.54 -11.12
CA ARG A 172 -16.79 -27.03 -9.78
C ARG A 172 -15.55 -26.84 -8.91
N GLN A 173 -14.64 -27.81 -8.90
CA GLN A 173 -13.39 -27.68 -8.16
C GLN A 173 -12.55 -26.49 -8.67
N GLN A 174 -12.43 -26.32 -9.98
CA GLN A 174 -11.74 -25.15 -10.56
C GLN A 174 -12.39 -23.83 -10.15
N LEU A 175 -13.73 -23.75 -10.17
CA LEU A 175 -14.48 -22.57 -9.74
C LEU A 175 -14.25 -22.27 -8.25
N LEU A 176 -14.25 -23.29 -7.40
CA LEU A 176 -13.98 -23.15 -5.96
C LEU A 176 -12.56 -22.63 -5.71
N SER A 177 -11.55 -23.19 -6.39
CA SER A 177 -10.16 -22.72 -6.29
C SER A 177 -10.01 -21.27 -6.75
N ALA A 178 -10.65 -20.89 -7.87
CA ALA A 178 -10.61 -19.52 -8.37
C ALA A 178 -11.27 -18.53 -7.39
N LYS A 179 -12.40 -18.91 -6.77
CA LYS A 179 -13.06 -18.10 -5.74
C LYS A 179 -12.18 -17.93 -4.49
N ALA A 180 -11.58 -19.02 -4.01
CA ALA A 180 -10.68 -18.98 -2.87
C ALA A 180 -9.46 -18.08 -3.13
N GLU A 181 -8.86 -18.15 -4.32
CA GLU A 181 -7.74 -17.29 -4.69
C GLU A 181 -8.15 -15.81 -4.76
N LYS A 182 -9.33 -15.52 -5.32
CA LYS A 182 -9.87 -14.14 -5.34
C LYS A 182 -10.05 -13.59 -3.91
N ASP A 183 -10.56 -14.40 -2.99
CA ASP A 183 -10.78 -13.99 -1.61
C ASP A 183 -9.46 -13.78 -0.85
N ARG A 184 -8.44 -14.60 -1.16
CA ARG A 184 -7.07 -14.41 -0.66
C ARG A 184 -6.49 -13.08 -1.13
N LEU A 185 -6.53 -12.81 -2.44
CA LEU A 185 -6.03 -11.57 -3.03
C LEU A 185 -6.80 -10.34 -2.55
N TYR A 186 -8.10 -10.47 -2.29
CA TYR A 186 -8.89 -9.39 -1.72
C TYR A 186 -8.45 -9.02 -0.30
N THR A 187 -8.19 -10.03 0.53
CA THR A 187 -7.67 -9.83 1.90
C THR A 187 -6.27 -9.22 1.86
N GLU A 188 -5.39 -9.75 1.02
CA GLU A 188 -4.06 -9.21 0.81
C GLU A 188 -4.11 -7.75 0.32
N GLY A 189 -4.95 -7.47 -0.68
CA GLY A 189 -5.15 -6.12 -1.21
C GLY A 189 -5.57 -5.11 -0.14
N LYS A 190 -6.43 -5.50 0.81
CA LYS A 190 -6.80 -4.66 1.96
C LYS A 190 -5.61 -4.38 2.88
N GLU A 191 -4.86 -5.40 3.25
CA GLU A 191 -3.68 -5.24 4.11
C GLU A 191 -2.63 -4.33 3.47
N GLN A 192 -2.37 -4.53 2.17
CA GLN A 192 -1.40 -3.74 1.42
C GLN A 192 -1.84 -2.29 1.22
N THR A 193 -3.15 -2.05 1.08
CA THR A 193 -3.73 -0.70 1.02
C THR A 193 -3.60 0.01 2.37
N ALA A 194 -3.89 -0.67 3.48
CA ALA A 194 -3.72 -0.11 4.81
C ALA A 194 -2.26 0.24 5.13
N LYS A 195 -1.31 -0.61 4.71
CA LYS A 195 0.13 -0.33 4.80
C LYS A 195 0.52 0.91 3.99
N LEU A 196 0.01 1.02 2.76
CA LEU A 196 0.26 2.17 1.88
C LEU A 196 -0.25 3.48 2.48
N GLU A 197 -1.46 3.49 3.03
CA GLU A 197 -2.03 4.66 3.73
C GLU A 197 -1.18 5.08 4.93
N GLY A 198 -0.68 4.10 5.70
CA GLY A 198 0.27 4.32 6.80
C GLY A 198 1.56 5.00 6.32
N GLN A 199 2.18 4.48 5.27
CA GLN A 199 3.39 5.05 4.67
C GLN A 199 3.17 6.46 4.12
N GLN A 200 2.02 6.70 3.47
CA GLN A 200 1.65 8.03 2.96
C GLN A 200 1.49 9.04 4.11
N LYS A 201 0.90 8.62 5.22
CA LYS A 201 0.76 9.47 6.43
C LYS A 201 2.12 9.78 7.06
N GLU A 202 3.00 8.78 7.18
CA GLU A 202 4.38 8.98 7.65
C GLU A 202 5.14 9.96 6.76
N ARG A 203 5.04 9.80 5.43
CA ARG A 203 5.65 10.72 4.47
C ARG A 203 5.16 12.15 4.68
N GLN A 204 3.86 12.34 4.88
CA GLN A 204 3.29 13.66 5.13
C GLN A 204 3.82 14.27 6.43
N GLN A 205 3.92 13.49 7.50
CA GLN A 205 4.49 13.95 8.77
C GLN A 205 5.95 14.41 8.63
N VAL A 206 6.78 13.64 7.92
CA VAL A 206 8.19 14.01 7.69
C VAL A 206 8.30 15.28 6.84
N VAL A 207 7.45 15.45 5.82
CA VAL A 207 7.39 16.68 5.01
C VAL A 207 7.00 17.89 5.87
N ASP A 208 6.00 17.73 6.75
CA ASP A 208 5.53 18.81 7.63
C ASP A 208 6.61 19.20 8.67
N GLU A 209 7.34 18.23 9.22
CA GLU A 209 8.47 18.46 10.11
C GLU A 209 9.62 19.20 9.42
N LEU A 210 9.98 18.77 8.20
CA LEU A 210 11.00 19.43 7.39
C LEU A 210 10.62 20.87 7.06
N ASN A 211 9.35 21.12 6.70
CA ASN A 211 8.85 22.46 6.45
C ASN A 211 8.94 23.36 7.70
N LYS A 212 8.65 22.82 8.89
CA LYS A 212 8.81 23.54 10.16
C LYS A 212 10.28 23.86 10.45
N LYS A 213 11.18 22.87 10.33
CA LYS A 213 12.62 23.05 10.52
C LYS A 213 13.20 24.08 9.54
N GLN A 214 12.78 24.05 8.29
CA GLN A 214 13.20 25.01 7.27
C GLN A 214 12.77 26.45 7.61
N LYS A 215 11.53 26.64 8.07
CA LYS A 215 11.05 27.95 8.54
C LYS A 215 11.85 28.46 9.75
N GLN A 216 12.13 27.58 10.72
CA GLN A 216 12.93 27.92 11.90
C GLN A 216 14.38 28.27 11.54
N LEU A 217 15.02 27.52 10.65
CA LEU A 217 16.37 27.80 10.13
C LEU A 217 16.43 29.17 9.43
N ASN A 218 15.47 29.47 8.56
CA ASN A 218 15.40 30.77 7.88
C ASN A 218 15.18 31.93 8.86
N ALA A 219 14.35 31.74 9.88
CA ALA A 219 14.16 32.75 10.93
C ALA A 219 15.44 32.99 11.74
N SER A 220 16.15 31.93 12.12
CA SER A 220 17.43 32.01 12.84
C SER A 220 18.52 32.69 12.00
N LEU A 221 18.64 32.36 10.71
CA LEU A 221 19.59 33.01 9.79
C LEU A 221 19.28 34.51 9.62
N ASN A 222 18.01 34.89 9.49
CA ASN A 222 17.61 36.29 9.42
C ASN A 222 17.91 37.06 10.71
N LYS A 223 17.70 36.42 11.87
CA LYS A 223 18.06 37.00 13.17
C LYS A 223 19.58 37.17 13.30
N GLN A 224 20.36 36.18 12.88
CA GLN A 224 21.82 36.25 12.88
C GLN A 224 22.32 37.39 11.98
N ARG A 225 21.80 37.51 10.74
CA ARG A 225 22.14 38.62 9.82
C ARG A 225 21.87 39.99 10.44
N LYS A 226 20.71 40.17 11.08
CA LYS A 226 20.37 41.41 11.79
C LYS A 226 21.32 41.71 12.94
N ASN A 227 21.65 40.70 13.76
CA ASN A 227 22.57 40.86 14.88
C ASN A 227 23.99 41.20 14.42
N THR A 228 24.49 40.58 13.34
CA THR A 228 25.79 40.91 12.75
C THR A 228 25.82 42.30 12.12
N LEU A 229 24.72 42.74 11.51
CA LEU A 229 24.61 44.12 11.00
C LEU A 229 24.64 45.13 12.15
N ASN A 230 23.88 44.86 13.21
CA ASN A 230 23.82 45.74 14.38
C ASN A 230 25.16 45.79 15.14
N SER A 231 25.87 44.66 15.27
CA SER A 231 27.19 44.65 15.89
C SER A 231 28.25 45.35 15.04
N MET A 232 28.18 45.27 13.70
CA MET A 232 29.03 46.07 12.82
C MET A 232 28.73 47.57 12.95
N LEU A 233 27.45 47.96 13.00
CA LEU A 233 27.02 49.35 13.19
C LEU A 233 27.55 49.97 14.48
N VAL A 234 27.50 49.22 15.59
CA VAL A 234 28.01 49.64 16.91
C VAL A 234 29.55 49.70 16.97
N LEU A 235 30.26 48.99 16.10
CA LEU A 235 31.72 49.08 16.00
C LEU A 235 32.20 50.21 15.08
N THR A 236 31.33 50.70 14.20
CA THR A 236 31.61 51.82 13.28
C THR A 236 31.13 53.18 13.79
N SER A 237 30.44 53.24 14.93
CA SER A 237 29.95 54.46 15.60
C SER A 237 30.66 54.69 16.93
#